data_AF-A0A3R7AEE4-F1
#
_entry.id   AF-A0A3R7AEE4-F1
#
_cell.length_a   1.000
_cell.length_b   1.000
_cell.length_c   1.000
_cell.angle_alpha   90.00
_cell.angle_beta   90.00
_cell.angle_gamma   90.00
#
_symmetry.space_group_name_H-M   'P 1'
#
loop_
_entity.id
_entity.type
_entity.pdbx_description
1 polymer ?
#
loop_
_entity_poly.entity_id
_entity_poly.type
_entity_poly.pdbx_seq_one_letter_code
_entity_poly.pdbx_strand_id
1 'polypeptide(L)'
;MGKNKAAAEKKLKKAAKAAVASGREIKRERNDLKRKANQVPDRLVSFKTIHYLDEPDVENLDAIRKSLIEKLQATQRVNERFKRDLVRLNGTQKMINQLLEAQAQTHTQMMRDQQAHQEQQLILHQQLQDAMNQLASQQPVEQQRDTERRVEGLSMPAYHGHLNESIGLYIHRVKTFFMAKNLNYEQNEVVEARCLAMVKTVLKALRCRKRKSGEVRRVAERH
;
A
#
# COMPACT_ATOMS: atom_id res chain seq x y z
N MET A 1 23.02 -100.02 117.88
CA MET A 1 23.38 -98.82 117.08
C MET A 1 23.49 -99.05 115.54
N GLY A 2 23.24 -100.25 114.98
CA GLY A 2 23.55 -100.54 113.55
C GLY A 2 22.46 -100.31 112.48
N LYS A 3 21.18 -100.17 112.84
CA LYS A 3 20.07 -100.15 111.85
C LYS A 3 19.86 -98.80 111.15
N ASN A 4 20.22 -97.69 111.78
CA ASN A 4 19.99 -96.34 111.22
C ASN A 4 21.03 -95.94 110.15
N LYS A 5 22.24 -96.51 110.21
CA LYS A 5 23.32 -96.21 109.27
C LYS A 5 23.05 -96.80 107.87
N ALA A 6 22.55 -98.04 107.82
CA ALA A 6 22.21 -98.71 106.56
C ALA A 6 21.03 -98.04 105.82
N ALA A 7 20.04 -97.53 106.55
CA ALA A 7 18.91 -96.81 105.95
C ALA A 7 19.34 -95.46 105.34
N ALA A 8 20.25 -94.73 106.00
CA ALA A 8 20.82 -93.49 105.48
C ALA A 8 21.66 -93.73 104.23
N GLU A 9 22.49 -94.77 104.21
CA GLU A 9 23.31 -95.13 103.05
C GLU A 9 22.45 -95.53 101.83
N LYS A 10 21.33 -96.24 102.06
CA LYS A 10 20.38 -96.57 100.98
C LYS A 10 19.69 -95.34 100.41
N LYS A 11 19.33 -94.35 101.25
CA LYS A 11 18.75 -93.07 100.79
C LYS A 11 19.76 -92.25 99.99
N LEU A 12 21.02 -92.18 100.43
CA LEU A 12 22.09 -91.50 99.71
C LEU A 12 22.37 -92.15 98.35
N LYS A 13 22.44 -93.49 98.28
CA LYS A 13 22.59 -94.21 97.00
C LYS A 13 21.41 -93.97 96.05
N LYS A 14 20.17 -93.89 96.57
CA LYS A 14 18.98 -93.57 95.75
C LYS A 14 19.01 -92.12 95.24
N ALA A 15 19.40 -91.16 96.09
CA ALA A 15 19.54 -89.76 95.71
C ALA A 15 20.65 -89.56 94.67
N ALA A 16 21.80 -90.23 94.83
CA ALA A 16 22.89 -90.19 93.85
C ALA A 16 22.46 -90.74 92.49
N LYS A 17 21.71 -91.85 92.47
CA LYS A 17 21.19 -92.43 91.21
C LYS A 17 20.16 -91.51 90.53
N ALA A 18 19.32 -90.83 91.30
CA ALA A 18 18.36 -89.84 90.78
C ALA A 18 19.07 -88.59 90.21
N ALA A 19 20.09 -88.08 90.91
CA ALA A 19 20.88 -86.94 90.43
C ALA A 19 21.63 -87.26 89.11
N VAL A 20 22.17 -88.47 88.98
CA VAL A 20 22.81 -88.93 87.73
C VAL A 20 21.78 -89.07 86.59
N ALA A 21 20.56 -89.52 86.88
CA ALA A 21 19.49 -89.60 85.88
C ALA A 21 19.08 -88.21 85.39
N SER A 22 18.87 -87.26 86.31
CA SER A 22 18.54 -85.86 85.99
C SER A 22 19.65 -85.18 85.17
N GLY A 23 20.92 -85.38 85.53
CA GLY A 23 22.04 -84.83 84.77
C GLY A 23 22.13 -85.38 83.33
N ARG A 24 21.72 -86.64 83.11
CA ARG A 24 21.63 -87.22 81.76
C ARG A 24 20.48 -86.63 80.96
N GLU A 25 19.36 -86.34 81.60
CA GLU A 25 18.17 -85.74 80.97
C GLU A 25 18.45 -84.31 80.51
N ILE A 26 19.02 -83.46 81.38
CA ILE A 26 19.45 -82.10 81.04
C ILE A 26 20.43 -82.09 79.85
N LYS A 27 21.34 -83.07 79.79
CA LYS A 27 22.31 -83.18 78.70
C LYS A 27 21.64 -83.56 77.37
N ARG A 28 20.55 -84.34 77.41
CA ARG A 28 19.75 -84.68 76.22
C ARG A 28 18.98 -83.46 75.73
N GLU A 29 18.23 -82.79 76.60
CA GLU A 29 17.46 -81.59 76.24
C GLU A 29 18.33 -80.51 75.61
N ARG A 30 19.51 -80.25 76.19
CA ARG A 30 20.47 -79.28 75.64
C ARG A 30 20.95 -79.67 74.24
N ASN A 31 21.16 -80.96 73.98
CA ASN A 31 21.58 -81.43 72.67
C ASN A 31 20.43 -81.35 71.65
N ASP A 32 19.18 -81.60 72.06
CA ASP A 32 18.01 -81.47 71.20
C ASP A 32 17.75 -80.00 70.83
N LEU A 33 17.93 -79.07 71.78
CA LEU A 33 17.87 -77.63 71.49
C LEU A 33 18.96 -77.20 70.50
N LYS A 34 20.19 -77.71 70.62
CA LYS A 34 21.25 -77.46 69.62
C LYS A 34 20.91 -78.03 68.25
N ARG A 35 20.29 -79.22 68.18
CA ARG A 35 19.86 -79.82 66.91
C ARG A 35 18.73 -79.01 66.27
N LYS A 36 17.78 -78.51 67.06
CA LYS A 36 16.69 -77.64 66.58
C LYS A 36 17.21 -76.29 66.08
N ALA A 37 18.16 -75.68 66.79
CA ALA A 37 18.80 -74.44 66.35
C ALA A 37 19.56 -74.63 65.02
N ASN A 38 20.24 -75.76 64.85
CA ASN A 38 20.95 -76.09 63.61
C ASN A 38 20.04 -76.58 62.47
N GLN A 39 18.75 -76.84 62.73
CA GLN A 39 17.77 -77.23 61.71
C GLN A 39 16.98 -76.04 61.14
N VAL A 40 17.12 -74.84 61.71
CA VAL A 40 16.56 -73.63 61.09
C VAL A 40 17.35 -73.39 59.80
N PRO A 41 16.76 -73.53 58.61
CA PRO A 41 17.47 -73.23 57.38
C PRO A 41 17.77 -71.73 57.40
N ASP A 42 19.06 -71.38 57.31
CA ASP A 42 19.52 -70.03 57.08
C ASP A 42 19.20 -69.64 55.62
N ARG A 43 17.91 -69.61 55.30
CA ARG A 43 17.41 -69.23 53.99
C ARG A 43 17.36 -67.72 53.97
N LEU A 44 18.55 -67.12 53.81
CA LEU A 44 18.68 -65.70 53.51
C LEU A 44 17.94 -65.47 52.19
N VAL A 45 16.72 -64.92 52.26
CA VAL A 45 15.93 -64.56 51.08
C VAL A 45 16.70 -63.46 50.37
N SER A 46 17.34 -63.79 49.24
CA SER A 46 17.99 -62.82 48.38
C SER A 46 16.94 -61.83 47.87
N PHE A 47 17.00 -60.59 48.35
CA PHE A 47 16.14 -59.50 47.88
C PHE A 47 16.31 -59.20 46.38
N LYS A 48 17.40 -59.68 45.74
CA LYS A 48 17.60 -59.57 44.29
C LYS A 48 16.66 -60.45 43.46
N THR A 49 16.00 -61.42 44.08
CA THR A 49 15.17 -62.42 43.38
C THR A 49 13.68 -62.24 43.63
N ILE A 50 13.29 -61.20 44.39
CA ILE A 50 11.89 -60.83 44.58
C ILE A 50 11.49 -59.94 43.40
N HIS A 51 11.13 -60.57 42.28
CA HIS A 51 10.44 -59.88 41.20
C HIS A 51 9.00 -59.67 41.65
N TYR A 52 8.65 -58.42 41.99
CA TYR A 52 7.30 -58.05 42.42
C TYR A 52 6.27 -58.02 41.25
N LEU A 53 6.75 -58.21 40.02
CA LEU A 53 5.97 -58.19 38.78
C LEU A 53 6.45 -59.34 37.91
N ASP A 54 5.51 -60.02 37.24
CA ASP A 54 5.83 -61.07 36.28
C ASP A 54 6.51 -60.45 35.04
N GLU A 55 7.43 -61.16 34.38
CA GLU A 55 8.11 -60.68 33.16
C GLU A 55 7.20 -60.01 32.10
N PRO A 56 6.00 -60.52 31.77
CA PRO A 56 5.09 -59.85 30.83
C PRO A 56 4.61 -58.46 31.30
N ASP A 57 4.47 -58.23 32.61
CA ASP A 57 4.06 -56.92 33.15
C ASP A 57 5.18 -55.88 33.00
N VAL A 58 6.45 -56.32 33.14
CA VAL A 58 7.62 -55.47 32.94
C VAL A 58 7.76 -55.06 31.48
N GLU A 59 7.55 -55.99 30.53
CA GLU A 59 7.57 -55.70 29.10
C GLU A 59 6.44 -54.75 28.68
N ASN A 60 5.23 -54.92 29.23
CA ASN A 60 4.10 -54.04 28.98
C ASN A 60 4.36 -52.61 29.48
N LEU A 61 4.92 -52.46 30.68
CA LEU A 61 5.30 -51.14 31.21
C LEU A 61 6.43 -50.48 30.41
N ASP A 62 7.41 -51.25 29.93
CA ASP A 62 8.48 -50.73 29.07
C ASP A 62 7.93 -50.27 27.70
N ALA A 63 6.98 -51.00 27.13
CA ALA A 63 6.26 -50.61 25.92
C ALA A 63 5.44 -49.31 26.11
N ILE A 64 4.72 -49.20 27.23
CA ILE A 64 3.98 -47.98 27.59
C ILE A 64 4.94 -46.80 27.78
N ARG A 65 6.07 -46.99 28.49
CA ARG A 65 7.10 -45.96 28.67
C ARG A 65 7.65 -45.48 27.34
N LYS A 66 8.01 -46.42 26.44
CA LYS A 66 8.52 -46.11 25.11
C LYS A 66 7.50 -45.33 24.28
N SER A 67 6.24 -45.79 24.26
CA SER A 67 5.16 -45.12 23.54
C SER A 67 4.90 -43.69 24.06
N LEU A 68 4.94 -43.50 25.39
CA LEU A 68 4.77 -42.19 25.99
C LEU A 68 5.92 -41.24 25.62
N ILE A 69 7.16 -41.71 25.68
CA ILE A 69 8.34 -40.93 25.26
C ILE A 69 8.20 -40.52 23.79
N GLU A 70 7.81 -41.45 22.92
CA GLU A 70 7.63 -41.18 21.50
C GLU A 70 6.55 -40.12 21.25
N LYS A 71 5.40 -40.23 21.93
CA LYS A 71 4.32 -39.24 21.85
C LYS A 71 4.79 -37.86 22.32
N LEU A 72 5.49 -37.78 23.45
CA LEU A 72 6.04 -36.52 23.95
C LEU A 72 7.03 -35.89 22.96
N GLN A 73 7.92 -36.68 22.39
CA GLN A 73 8.87 -36.21 21.37
C GLN A 73 8.15 -35.77 20.09
N ALA A 74 7.09 -36.47 19.67
CA ALA A 74 6.28 -36.07 18.52
C ALA A 74 5.61 -34.71 18.79
N THR A 75 4.99 -34.52 19.96
CA THR A 75 4.40 -33.23 20.35
C THR A 75 5.43 -32.12 20.41
N GLN A 76 6.63 -32.37 20.94
CA GLN A 76 7.72 -31.40 20.95
C GLN A 76 8.16 -31.00 19.54
N ARG A 77 8.31 -31.97 18.63
CA ARG A 77 8.65 -31.71 17.22
C ARG A 77 7.61 -30.82 16.54
N VAL A 78 6.33 -31.06 16.82
CA VAL A 78 5.24 -30.25 16.28
C VAL A 78 5.26 -28.83 16.86
N ASN A 79 5.46 -28.69 18.17
CA ASN A 79 5.59 -27.37 18.82
C ASN A 79 6.78 -26.56 18.27
N GLU A 80 7.93 -27.19 18.03
CA GLU A 80 9.09 -26.51 17.45
C GLU A 80 8.85 -26.09 15.99
N ARG A 81 8.13 -26.90 15.20
CA ARG A 81 7.68 -26.48 13.86
C ARG A 81 6.75 -25.28 13.95
N PHE A 82 5.74 -25.32 14.81
CA PHE A 82 4.81 -24.20 15.02
C PHE A 82 5.54 -22.90 15.41
N LYS A 83 6.52 -22.96 16.33
CA LYS A 83 7.33 -21.79 16.69
C LYS A 83 8.07 -21.22 15.49
N ARG A 84 8.68 -22.07 14.66
CA ARG A 84 9.39 -21.63 13.44
C ARG A 84 8.43 -20.99 12.44
N ASP A 85 7.26 -21.58 12.24
CA ASP A 85 6.25 -21.03 11.34
C ASP A 85 5.73 -19.68 11.83
N LEU A 86 5.50 -19.53 13.13
CA LEU A 86 5.12 -18.25 13.74
C LEU A 86 6.19 -17.17 13.50
N VAL A 87 7.47 -17.50 13.67
CA VAL A 87 8.58 -16.58 13.39
C VAL A 87 8.62 -16.20 11.91
N ARG A 88 8.44 -17.16 11.00
CA ARG A 88 8.38 -16.90 9.55
C ARG A 88 7.22 -15.98 9.21
N LEU A 89 6.02 -16.25 9.72
CA LEU A 89 4.84 -15.40 9.51
C LEU A 89 5.06 -13.98 10.01
N ASN A 90 5.64 -13.82 11.20
CA ASN A 90 5.96 -12.50 11.74
C ASN A 90 7.00 -11.76 10.87
N GLY A 91 7.99 -12.47 10.35
CA GLY A 91 8.95 -11.93 9.39
C GLY A 91 8.28 -11.45 8.09
N THR A 92 7.40 -12.28 7.52
CA THR A 92 6.63 -11.93 6.32
C THR A 92 5.73 -10.72 6.57
N GLN A 93 5.05 -10.65 7.72
CA GLN A 93 4.20 -9.51 8.06
C GLN A 93 5.00 -8.20 8.14
N LYS A 94 6.19 -8.23 8.76
CA LYS A 94 7.08 -7.06 8.81
C LYS A 94 7.48 -6.59 7.42
N MET A 95 7.83 -7.52 6.52
CA MET A 95 8.19 -7.19 5.14
C MET A 95 7.01 -6.58 4.37
N ILE A 96 5.80 -7.14 4.54
CA ILE A 96 4.58 -6.60 3.93
C ILE A 96 4.32 -5.17 4.42
N ASN A 97 4.45 -4.92 5.72
CA ASN A 97 4.24 -3.58 6.28
C ASN A 97 5.28 -2.58 5.73
N GLN A 98 6.56 -2.96 5.65
CA GLN A 98 7.60 -2.12 5.05
C GLN A 98 7.33 -1.82 3.58
N LEU A 99 6.87 -2.82 2.81
CA LEU A 99 6.53 -2.62 1.40
C LEU A 99 5.33 -1.68 1.24
N LEU A 100 4.31 -1.83 2.10
CA LEU A 100 3.14 -0.96 2.10
C LEU A 100 3.52 0.49 2.43
N GLU A 101 4.37 0.70 3.43
CA GLU A 101 4.89 2.02 3.78
C GLU A 101 5.72 2.63 2.63
N ALA A 102 6.61 1.85 2.00
CA ALA A 102 7.39 2.30 0.86
C ALA A 102 6.50 2.67 -0.34
N GLN A 103 5.44 1.89 -0.59
CA GLN A 103 4.48 2.20 -1.64
C GLN A 103 3.70 3.49 -1.32
N ALA A 104 3.27 3.68 -0.07
CA ALA A 104 2.60 4.90 0.37
C ALA A 104 3.51 6.12 0.20
N GLN A 105 4.76 6.03 0.62
CA GLN A 105 5.76 7.10 0.45
C GLN A 105 5.98 7.43 -1.04
N THR A 106 6.12 6.41 -1.89
CA THR A 106 6.31 6.60 -3.34
C THR A 106 5.11 7.30 -3.97
N HIS A 107 3.88 6.89 -3.61
CA HIS A 107 2.66 7.53 -4.11
C HIS A 107 2.55 8.99 -3.64
N THR A 108 2.85 9.28 -2.36
CA THR A 108 2.87 10.66 -1.86
C THR A 108 3.92 11.52 -2.56
N GLN A 109 5.11 10.97 -2.83
CA GLN A 109 6.15 11.69 -3.56
C GLN A 109 5.71 12.02 -4.99
N MET A 110 5.14 11.04 -5.70
CA MET A 110 4.63 11.26 -7.06
C MET A 110 3.56 12.36 -7.11
N MET A 111 2.63 12.38 -6.15
CA MET A 111 1.61 13.43 -6.06
C MET A 111 2.24 14.80 -5.83
N ARG A 112 3.25 14.88 -4.95
CA ARG A 112 4.00 16.12 -4.71
C ARG A 112 4.74 16.60 -5.96
N ASP A 113 5.39 15.68 -6.67
CA ASP A 113 6.13 16.02 -7.90
C ASP A 113 5.17 16.47 -9.01
N GLN A 114 4.00 15.84 -9.12
CA GLN A 114 2.96 16.25 -10.06
C GLN A 114 2.40 17.65 -9.72
N GLN A 115 2.18 17.93 -8.44
CA GLN A 115 1.74 19.26 -8.00
C GLN A 115 2.82 20.31 -8.30
N ALA A 116 4.07 20.05 -7.96
CA ALA A 116 5.20 20.94 -8.25
C ALA A 116 5.32 21.20 -9.76
N HIS A 117 5.09 20.17 -10.59
CA HIS A 117 5.07 20.32 -12.04
C HIS A 117 3.93 21.23 -12.53
N GLN A 118 2.72 21.08 -12.00
CA GLN A 118 1.59 21.98 -12.33
C GLN A 118 1.86 23.43 -11.89
N GLU A 119 2.35 23.63 -10.67
CA GLU A 119 2.71 24.96 -10.17
C GLU A 119 3.80 25.60 -11.04
N GLN A 120 4.80 24.83 -11.46
CA GLN A 120 5.85 25.32 -12.34
C GLN A 120 5.31 25.73 -13.72
N GLN A 121 4.33 25.00 -14.27
CA GLN A 121 3.65 25.40 -15.51
C GLN A 121 2.83 26.69 -15.35
N LEU A 122 2.13 26.84 -14.22
CA LEU A 122 1.36 28.06 -13.91
C LEU A 122 2.28 29.28 -13.76
N ILE A 123 3.41 29.13 -13.05
CA ILE A 123 4.41 30.20 -12.89
C ILE A 123 4.97 30.61 -14.25
N LEU A 124 5.31 29.64 -15.10
CA LEU A 124 5.80 29.92 -16.46
C LEU A 124 4.75 30.71 -17.26
N HIS A 125 3.49 30.28 -17.22
CA HIS A 125 2.40 30.97 -17.92
C HIS A 125 2.20 32.39 -17.40
N GLN A 126 2.24 32.59 -16.09
CA GLN A 126 2.14 33.91 -15.45
C GLN A 126 3.29 34.82 -15.89
N GLN A 127 4.54 34.34 -15.88
CA GLN A 127 5.70 35.13 -16.33
C GLN A 127 5.57 35.55 -17.80
N LEU A 128 5.06 34.66 -18.65
CA LEU A 128 4.85 34.93 -20.06
C LEU A 128 3.76 35.98 -20.27
N GLN A 129 2.68 35.90 -19.49
CA GLN A 129 1.61 36.90 -19.47
C GLN A 129 2.13 38.26 -18.98
N ASP A 130 2.96 38.30 -17.94
CA ASP A 130 3.53 39.53 -17.40
C ASP A 130 4.50 40.18 -18.41
N ALA A 131 5.30 39.37 -19.11
CA ALA A 131 6.16 39.84 -20.20
C ALA A 131 5.33 40.41 -21.36
N MET A 132 4.23 39.75 -21.74
CA MET A 132 3.29 40.26 -22.75
C MET A 132 2.66 41.59 -22.31
N ASN A 133 2.23 41.71 -21.06
CA ASN A 133 1.65 42.95 -20.53
C ASN A 133 2.69 44.09 -20.50
N GLN A 134 3.95 43.80 -20.17
CA GLN A 134 5.02 44.79 -20.21
C GLN A 134 5.33 45.26 -21.65
N LEU A 135 5.30 44.36 -22.63
CA LEU A 135 5.41 44.75 -24.04
C LEU A 135 4.21 45.59 -24.51
N ALA A 136 2.99 45.21 -24.12
CA ALA A 136 1.79 45.97 -24.43
C ALA A 136 1.81 47.37 -23.79
N SER A 137 2.39 47.50 -22.60
CA SER A 137 2.53 48.78 -21.89
C SER A 137 3.58 49.73 -22.50
N GLN A 138 4.45 49.22 -23.39
CA GLN A 138 5.43 50.02 -24.13
C GLN A 138 4.97 50.38 -25.56
N GLN A 139 3.82 49.89 -26.00
CA GLN A 139 3.21 50.40 -27.22
C GLN A 139 2.51 51.72 -26.91
N PRO A 140 2.86 52.84 -27.58
CA PRO A 140 2.02 54.02 -27.50
C PRO A 140 0.63 53.63 -27.99
N VAL A 141 -0.38 54.12 -27.29
CA VAL A 141 -1.81 53.94 -27.59
C VAL A 141 -2.14 54.56 -28.95
N GLU A 142 -1.74 53.91 -30.03
CA GLU A 142 -2.21 54.15 -31.38
C GLU A 142 -2.59 52.80 -31.99
N GLN A 143 -3.56 52.79 -32.90
CA GLN A 143 -4.03 51.61 -33.65
C GLN A 143 -4.95 50.61 -32.94
N GLN A 144 -6.07 51.10 -32.39
CA GLN A 144 -7.34 50.35 -32.44
C GLN A 144 -8.22 50.79 -33.64
N ARG A 145 -7.64 51.43 -34.67
CA ARG A 145 -8.38 51.94 -35.85
C ARG A 145 -7.94 51.41 -37.21
N ASP A 146 -6.89 50.61 -37.30
CA ASP A 146 -6.34 50.17 -38.59
C ASP A 146 -6.73 48.71 -38.91
N THR A 147 -8.03 48.41 -38.95
CA THR A 147 -8.53 47.32 -39.81
C THR A 147 -8.50 47.72 -41.29
N GLU A 148 -8.37 49.01 -41.60
CA GLU A 148 -8.31 49.53 -42.96
C GLU A 148 -6.88 49.42 -43.51
N ARG A 149 -6.67 48.47 -44.43
CA ARG A 149 -5.37 48.33 -45.11
C ARG A 149 -5.12 49.59 -45.94
N ARG A 150 -4.05 50.34 -45.63
CA ARG A 150 -3.59 51.44 -46.48
C ARG A 150 -3.00 50.87 -47.76
N VAL A 151 -3.79 50.88 -48.83
CA VAL A 151 -3.33 50.51 -50.18
C VAL A 151 -2.94 51.79 -50.92
N GLU A 152 -1.64 52.01 -51.09
CA GLU A 152 -1.14 53.15 -51.88
C GLU A 152 -1.63 53.05 -53.33
N GLY A 153 -2.04 54.19 -53.90
CA GLY A 153 -2.52 54.26 -55.29
C GLY A 153 -3.98 53.84 -55.53
N LEU A 154 -4.71 53.38 -54.50
CA LEU A 154 -6.13 53.02 -54.64
C LEU A 154 -7.04 54.15 -54.16
N SER A 155 -7.67 54.87 -55.09
CA SER A 155 -8.63 55.94 -54.79
C SER A 155 -10.08 55.45 -54.91
N MET A 156 -11.01 56.12 -54.20
CA MET A 156 -12.45 55.85 -54.34
C MET A 156 -12.89 56.04 -55.80
N PRO A 157 -13.51 55.04 -56.44
CA PRO A 157 -14.02 55.18 -57.80
C PRO A 157 -15.00 56.34 -57.93
N ALA A 158 -14.86 57.13 -58.99
CA ALA A 158 -15.85 58.13 -59.37
C ALA A 158 -16.86 57.52 -60.36
N TYR A 159 -18.13 57.86 -60.19
CA TYR A 159 -19.16 57.71 -61.22
C TYR A 159 -19.42 59.09 -61.81
N HIS A 160 -19.75 59.26 -63.08
CA HIS A 160 -20.11 60.59 -63.63
C HIS A 160 -21.53 60.63 -64.19
N GLY A 161 -22.12 59.46 -64.43
CA GLY A 161 -23.49 59.33 -64.92
C GLY A 161 -23.62 59.75 -66.38
N HIS A 162 -22.59 59.46 -67.18
CA HIS A 162 -22.62 59.52 -68.63
C HIS A 162 -23.28 58.25 -69.19
N LEU A 163 -23.91 58.34 -70.36
CA LEU A 163 -24.58 57.20 -71.02
C LEU A 163 -23.60 56.06 -71.35
N ASN A 164 -22.31 56.37 -71.49
CA ASN A 164 -21.25 55.42 -71.81
C ASN A 164 -20.63 54.76 -70.56
N GLU A 165 -21.08 55.14 -69.35
CA GLU A 165 -20.63 54.54 -68.09
C GLU A 165 -21.66 53.54 -67.55
N SER A 166 -21.27 52.26 -67.47
CA SER A 166 -22.11 51.24 -66.84
C SER A 166 -22.11 51.39 -65.31
N ILE A 167 -23.32 51.52 -64.74
CA ILE A 167 -23.51 51.50 -63.29
C ILE A 167 -23.03 50.19 -62.66
N GLY A 168 -23.16 49.06 -63.37
CA GLY A 168 -22.70 47.76 -62.90
C GLY A 168 -21.17 47.72 -62.74
N LEU A 169 -20.44 48.31 -63.69
CA LEU A 169 -18.99 48.41 -63.62
C LEU A 169 -18.52 49.33 -62.47
N TYR A 170 -19.26 50.41 -62.20
CA TYR A 170 -18.99 51.28 -61.05
C TYR A 170 -19.18 50.54 -59.72
N ILE A 171 -20.29 49.81 -59.54
CA ILE A 171 -20.54 49.02 -58.33
C ILE A 171 -19.43 47.97 -58.13
N HIS A 172 -19.01 47.30 -59.19
CA HIS A 172 -17.93 46.33 -59.13
C HIS A 172 -16.59 46.95 -58.69
N ARG A 173 -16.22 48.12 -59.22
CA ARG A 173 -15.02 48.86 -58.80
C ARG A 173 -15.09 49.29 -57.34
N VAL A 174 -16.25 49.72 -56.85
CA VAL A 174 -16.45 50.10 -55.44
C VAL A 174 -16.33 48.88 -54.52
N LYS A 175 -16.92 47.74 -54.89
CA LYS A 175 -16.74 46.48 -54.13
C LYS A 175 -15.28 46.07 -54.06
N THR A 176 -14.57 46.12 -55.20
CA THR A 176 -13.14 45.81 -55.28
C THR A 176 -12.31 46.76 -54.42
N PHE A 177 -12.66 48.05 -54.38
CA PHE A 177 -12.03 49.05 -53.51
C PHE A 177 -12.22 48.73 -52.02
N PHE A 178 -13.44 48.36 -51.60
CA PHE A 178 -13.70 47.97 -50.21
C PHE A 178 -13.01 46.66 -49.83
N MET A 179 -13.01 45.67 -50.72
CA MET A 179 -12.26 44.41 -50.53
C MET A 179 -10.75 44.67 -50.39
N ALA A 180 -10.18 45.53 -51.24
CA ALA A 180 -8.76 45.88 -51.18
C ALA A 180 -8.39 46.63 -49.88
N LYS A 181 -9.31 47.42 -49.34
CA LYS A 181 -9.17 48.10 -48.04
C LYS A 181 -9.50 47.22 -46.84
N ASN A 182 -9.85 45.96 -47.06
CA ASN A 182 -10.25 45.00 -46.03
C ASN A 182 -11.47 45.45 -45.20
N LEU A 183 -12.39 46.18 -45.82
CA LEU A 183 -13.62 46.65 -45.19
C LEU A 183 -14.71 45.60 -45.38
N ASN A 184 -14.95 44.79 -44.35
CA ASN A 184 -16.02 43.80 -44.34
C ASN A 184 -17.36 44.45 -43.93
N TYR A 185 -18.10 44.94 -44.93
CA TYR A 185 -19.39 45.60 -44.72
C TYR A 185 -20.55 44.63 -44.46
N GLU A 186 -20.37 43.31 -44.64
CA GLU A 186 -21.45 42.32 -44.46
C GLU A 186 -21.60 41.87 -43.00
N GLN A 187 -20.57 42.05 -42.17
CA GLN A 187 -20.52 41.54 -40.79
C GLN A 187 -20.56 42.64 -39.73
N ASN A 188 -20.38 43.92 -40.11
CA ASN A 188 -20.22 45.01 -39.16
C ASN A 188 -20.99 46.27 -39.59
N GLU A 189 -22.05 46.58 -38.84
CA GLU A 189 -22.97 47.71 -39.10
C GLU A 189 -22.25 49.08 -39.08
N VAL A 190 -21.21 49.23 -38.25
CA VAL A 190 -20.42 50.48 -38.17
C VAL A 190 -19.57 50.68 -39.42
N VAL A 191 -19.00 49.60 -39.96
CA VAL A 191 -18.23 49.61 -41.22
C VAL A 191 -19.17 49.83 -42.41
N GLU A 192 -20.35 49.23 -42.40
CA GLU A 192 -21.38 49.44 -43.42
C GLU A 192 -21.79 50.91 -43.51
N ALA A 193 -22.12 51.54 -42.37
CA ALA A 193 -22.49 52.96 -42.32
C ALA A 193 -21.37 53.87 -42.87
N ARG A 194 -20.11 53.52 -42.59
CA ARG A 194 -18.93 54.24 -43.11
C ARG A 194 -18.78 54.07 -44.62
N CYS A 195 -18.89 52.85 -45.15
CA CYS A 195 -18.85 52.58 -46.59
C CYS A 195 -19.95 53.33 -47.34
N LEU A 196 -21.18 53.33 -46.80
CA LEU A 196 -22.31 54.09 -47.33
C LEU A 196 -22.03 55.61 -47.32
N ALA A 197 -21.44 56.14 -46.26
CA ALA A 197 -21.06 57.54 -46.20
C ALA A 197 -20.06 57.92 -47.32
N MET A 198 -19.08 57.06 -47.60
CA MET A 198 -18.10 57.29 -48.67
C MET A 198 -18.71 57.24 -50.08
N VAL A 199 -19.65 56.33 -50.33
CA VAL A 199 -20.38 56.30 -51.63
C VAL A 199 -21.29 57.52 -51.77
N LYS A 200 -21.95 57.92 -50.67
CA LYS A 200 -22.85 59.08 -50.65
C LYS A 200 -22.12 60.39 -50.95
N THR A 201 -20.87 60.57 -50.50
CA THR A 201 -20.08 61.77 -50.82
C THR A 201 -19.73 61.86 -52.31
N VAL A 202 -19.36 60.74 -52.94
CA VAL A 202 -19.09 60.69 -54.39
C VAL A 202 -20.34 61.09 -55.19
N LEU A 203 -21.49 60.48 -54.88
CA LEU A 203 -22.75 60.78 -55.58
C LEU A 203 -23.24 62.22 -55.32
N LYS A 204 -23.03 62.75 -54.10
CA LYS A 204 -23.35 64.15 -53.78
C LYS A 204 -22.50 65.11 -54.62
N ALA A 205 -21.20 64.84 -54.75
CA ALA A 205 -20.30 65.66 -55.56
C ALA A 205 -20.75 65.72 -57.03
N LEU A 206 -21.25 64.60 -57.58
CA LEU A 206 -21.82 64.58 -58.92
C LEU A 206 -23.07 65.41 -59.08
N ARG A 207 -23.99 65.32 -58.12
CA ARG A 207 -25.21 66.14 -58.15
C ARG A 207 -24.86 67.62 -58.15
N CYS A 208 -23.86 68.03 -57.37
CA CYS A 208 -23.36 69.40 -57.36
C CYS A 208 -22.71 69.82 -58.69
N ARG A 209 -21.91 68.95 -59.33
CA ARG A 209 -21.33 69.22 -60.66
C ARG A 209 -22.39 69.35 -61.76
N LYS A 210 -23.38 68.45 -61.79
CA LYS A 210 -24.49 68.53 -62.78
C LYS A 210 -25.31 69.83 -62.62
N ARG A 211 -25.56 70.30 -61.39
CA ARG A 211 -26.23 71.59 -61.18
C ARG A 211 -25.43 72.77 -61.73
N LYS A 212 -24.13 72.84 -61.40
CA LYS A 212 -23.26 73.91 -61.92
C LYS A 212 -23.18 73.89 -63.45
N SER A 213 -23.04 72.71 -64.07
CA SER A 213 -23.02 72.57 -65.53
C SER A 213 -24.36 72.99 -66.17
N GLY A 214 -25.50 72.63 -65.58
CA GLY A 214 -26.82 73.07 -66.06
C GLY A 214 -27.09 74.56 -65.84
N GLU A 215 -26.44 75.20 -64.88
CA GLU A 215 -26.50 76.64 -64.66
C GLU A 215 -25.67 77.41 -65.69
N VAL A 216 -24.45 76.94 -65.96
CA VAL A 216 -23.58 77.50 -67.02
C VAL A 216 -24.24 77.36 -68.40
N ARG A 217 -24.88 76.22 -68.69
CA ARG A 217 -25.58 75.99 -69.97
C ARG A 217 -26.79 76.93 -70.14
N ARG A 218 -27.57 77.17 -69.07
CA ARG A 218 -28.70 78.11 -69.08
C ARG A 218 -28.28 79.58 -69.21
N VAL A 219 -27.05 79.93 -68.82
CA VAL A 219 -26.48 81.27 -69.03
C VAL A 219 -25.95 81.42 -70.45
N ALA A 220 -25.34 80.37 -71.01
CA ALA A 220 -24.86 80.36 -72.40
C ALA A 220 -25.99 80.38 -73.45
N GLU A 221 -27.17 79.83 -73.15
CA GLU A 221 -28.35 79.86 -74.05
C GLU A 221 -29.13 81.20 -73.99
N ARG A 222 -28.73 82.15 -73.14
CA ARG A 222 -29.34 83.49 -73.01
C ARG A 222 -28.54 84.60 -73.70
N HIS A 223 -27.41 84.27 -74.32
CA HIS A 223 -26.60 85.15 -75.16
C HIS A 223 -26.62 84.64 -76.61
#